data_AF-A0A7R9ZFL6-F1
#
_entry.id   AF-A0A7R9ZFL6-F1
#
_cell.length_a   1.000
_cell.length_b   1.000
_cell.length_c   1.000
_cell.angle_alpha   90.00
_cell.angle_beta   90.00
_cell.angle_gamma   90.00
#
_symmetry.space_group_name_H-M   'P 1'
#
loop_
_entity.id
_entity.type
_entity.pdbx_description
1 polymer ?
#
loop_
_entity_poly.entity_id
_entity_poly.type
_entity_poly.pdbx_seq_one_letter_code
_entity_poly.pdbx_strand_id
1 'polypeptide(L)'
;TQLQLAIKGEVVMTSELQETLDSMFDAKVPNLWENTLTGDEFSWRLPTLGLWFSSLLNRDEQYRTWLNNGRPNSFWLTGFFNPNGCLTAMKQEVTRQHKSEKWALDDVVYHTEVTNFERADQVKSPP
;
A
#
# COMPACT_ATOMS: atom_id res chain seq x y z
N THR A 1 20.43 1.48 -13.67
CA THR A 1 20.18 0.37 -12.72
C THR A 1 20.92 -0.88 -13.18
N GLN A 2 21.12 -1.89 -12.31
CA GLN A 2 21.88 -3.12 -12.64
C GLN A 2 21.42 -3.78 -13.94
N LEU A 3 20.10 -3.87 -14.17
CA LEU A 3 19.52 -4.42 -15.40
C LEU A 3 19.98 -3.67 -16.67
N GLN A 4 20.00 -2.34 -16.64
CA GLN A 4 20.47 -1.53 -17.77
C GLN A 4 21.97 -1.72 -18.04
N LEU A 5 22.77 -1.88 -16.99
CA LEU A 5 24.22 -2.12 -17.11
C LEU A 5 24.49 -3.53 -17.66
N ALA A 6 23.70 -4.52 -17.25
CA ALA A 6 23.78 -5.88 -17.77
C ALA A 6 23.43 -5.95 -19.26
N ILE A 7 22.38 -5.23 -19.71
CA ILE A 7 22.03 -5.12 -21.14
C ILE A 7 23.17 -4.48 -21.96
N LYS A 8 23.89 -3.51 -21.38
CA LYS A 8 25.05 -2.87 -22.02
C LYS A 8 26.32 -3.74 -22.00
N GLY A 9 26.31 -4.87 -21.29
CA GLY A 9 27.49 -5.73 -21.11
C GLY A 9 28.52 -5.17 -20.12
N GLU A 10 28.17 -4.14 -19.34
CA GLU A 10 29.03 -3.56 -18.32
C GLU A 10 29.00 -4.38 -17.01
N VAL A 11 27.93 -5.15 -16.81
CA VAL A 11 27.75 -6.08 -15.67
C VAL A 11 27.34 -7.44 -16.22
N VAL A 12 27.69 -8.51 -15.51
CA VAL A 12 27.29 -9.89 -15.85
C VAL A 12 25.76 -10.02 -15.74
N MET A 13 25.13 -10.56 -16.79
CA MET A 13 23.72 -10.95 -16.76
C MET A 13 23.53 -12.13 -15.82
N THR A 14 22.90 -11.91 -14.66
CA THR A 14 22.52 -12.99 -13.74
C THR A 14 21.17 -13.58 -14.14
N SER A 15 20.83 -14.75 -13.59
CA SER A 15 19.51 -15.37 -13.80
C SER A 15 18.37 -14.47 -13.34
N GLU A 16 18.52 -13.77 -12.20
CA GLU A 16 17.48 -12.87 -11.69
C GLU A 16 17.26 -11.67 -12.61
N LEU A 17 18.33 -11.12 -13.20
CA LEU A 17 18.23 -10.02 -14.16
C LEU A 17 17.57 -10.47 -15.46
N GLN A 18 17.91 -11.67 -15.95
CA GLN A 18 17.28 -12.25 -17.13
C GLN A 18 15.79 -12.50 -16.90
N GLU A 19 15.41 -13.13 -15.78
CA GLU A 19 14.01 -13.39 -15.43
C GLU A 19 13.20 -12.10 -15.24
N THR A 20 13.82 -11.06 -14.67
CA THR A 20 13.22 -9.73 -14.56
C THR A 20 12.97 -9.15 -15.95
N LEU A 21 13.94 -9.23 -16.86
CA LEU A 21 13.81 -8.75 -18.23
C LEU A 21 12.70 -9.47 -18.98
N ASP A 22 12.66 -10.80 -18.90
CA ASP A 22 11.66 -11.64 -19.57
C ASP A 22 10.26 -11.35 -19.03
N SER A 23 10.11 -11.20 -17.71
CA SER A 23 8.84 -10.82 -17.07
C SER A 23 8.36 -9.45 -17.58
N MET A 24 9.26 -8.47 -17.66
CA MET A 24 8.93 -7.13 -18.16
C MET A 24 8.54 -7.16 -19.64
N PHE A 25 9.24 -7.95 -20.47
CA PHE A 25 8.92 -8.14 -21.88
C PHE A 25 7.51 -8.73 -22.08
N ASP A 26 7.14 -9.68 -21.23
CA ASP A 26 5.82 -10.32 -21.17
C ASP A 26 4.73 -9.45 -20.49
N ALA A 27 5.05 -8.21 -20.09
CA ALA A 27 4.18 -7.33 -19.30
C ALA A 27 3.68 -7.94 -17.97
N LYS A 28 4.45 -8.87 -17.39
CA LYS A 28 4.23 -9.46 -16.07
C LYS A 28 5.06 -8.72 -15.01
N VAL A 29 4.61 -8.79 -13.77
CA VAL A 29 5.37 -8.26 -12.63
C VAL A 29 6.53 -9.23 -12.34
N PRO A 30 7.79 -8.77 -12.27
CA PRO A 30 8.90 -9.61 -11.85
C PRO A 30 8.70 -10.18 -10.44
N ASN A 31 8.98 -11.48 -10.27
CA ASN A 31 8.76 -12.17 -8.99
C ASN A 31 9.50 -11.50 -7.80
N LEU A 32 10.71 -11.00 -8.06
CA LEU A 32 11.54 -10.30 -7.08
C LEU A 32 10.90 -9.00 -6.55
N TRP A 33 9.92 -8.45 -7.26
CA TRP A 33 9.20 -7.25 -6.82
C TRP A 33 7.95 -7.57 -6.00
N GLU A 34 7.47 -8.81 -6.09
CA GLU A 34 6.32 -9.29 -5.33
C GLU A 34 6.73 -10.03 -4.06
N ASN A 35 7.82 -10.80 -4.12
CA ASN A 35 8.23 -11.74 -3.09
C ASN A 35 9.69 -11.53 -2.67
N THR A 36 9.95 -11.74 -1.38
CA THR A 36 11.31 -11.82 -0.86
C THR A 36 12.01 -13.07 -1.40
N LEU A 37 13.32 -13.17 -1.19
CA LEU A 37 14.09 -14.38 -1.52
C LEU A 37 13.60 -15.64 -0.79
N THR A 38 12.90 -15.47 0.35
CA THR A 38 12.30 -16.57 1.13
C THR A 38 10.88 -16.92 0.68
N GLY A 39 10.33 -16.21 -0.32
CA GLY A 39 8.99 -16.44 -0.86
C GLY A 39 7.87 -15.70 -0.11
N ASP A 40 8.20 -14.82 0.82
CA ASP A 40 7.22 -14.01 1.54
C ASP A 40 6.77 -12.84 0.65
N GLU A 41 5.46 -12.64 0.52
CA GLU A 41 4.91 -11.53 -0.23
C GLU A 41 5.14 -10.21 0.52
N PHE A 42 5.83 -9.26 -0.12
CA PHE A 42 6.08 -7.92 0.43
C PHE A 42 5.52 -6.78 -0.44
N SER A 43 4.84 -7.15 -1.53
CA SER A 43 4.10 -6.23 -2.40
C SER A 43 2.69 -6.77 -2.63
N TRP A 44 1.99 -6.27 -3.64
CA TRP A 44 0.66 -6.74 -4.05
C TRP A 44 0.73 -7.39 -5.43
N ARG A 45 -0.11 -8.40 -5.66
CA ARG A 45 -0.22 -9.05 -6.97
C ARG A 45 -1.21 -8.34 -7.85
N LEU A 46 -0.78 -8.01 -9.07
CA LEU A 46 -1.64 -7.47 -10.11
C LEU A 46 -1.34 -8.16 -11.45
N PRO A 47 -2.34 -8.31 -12.33
CA PRO A 47 -2.23 -9.20 -13.49
C PRO A 47 -1.27 -8.68 -14.56
N THR A 48 -0.93 -7.39 -14.54
CA THR A 48 0.00 -6.78 -15.49
C THR A 48 0.94 -5.82 -14.78
N LEU A 49 2.15 -5.69 -15.34
CA LEU A 49 3.15 -4.72 -14.91
C LEU A 49 2.61 -3.28 -14.92
N GLY A 50 1.80 -2.93 -15.92
CA GLY A 50 1.19 -1.60 -16.02
C GLY A 50 0.26 -1.31 -14.84
N LEU A 51 -0.63 -2.25 -14.49
CA LEU A 51 -1.52 -2.10 -13.33
C LEU A 51 -0.74 -2.07 -12.03
N TRP A 52 0.28 -2.92 -11.89
CA TRP A 52 1.15 -2.94 -10.72
C TRP A 52 1.84 -1.59 -10.50
N PHE A 53 2.41 -1.03 -11.56
CA PHE A 53 3.11 0.25 -11.51
C PHE A 53 2.16 1.42 -11.25
N SER A 54 0.99 1.46 -11.90
CA SER A 54 -0.03 2.47 -11.58
C SER A 54 -0.48 2.37 -10.12
N SER A 55 -0.68 1.16 -9.59
CA SER A 55 -1.01 0.99 -8.17
C SER A 55 0.12 1.45 -7.25
N LEU A 56 1.39 1.23 -7.62
CA LEU A 56 2.55 1.73 -6.86
C LEU A 56 2.51 3.25 -6.75
N LEU A 57 2.29 3.94 -7.87
CA LEU A 57 2.21 5.40 -7.92
C LEU A 57 1.05 5.94 -7.06
N ASN A 58 -0.14 5.31 -7.13
CA ASN A 58 -1.28 5.73 -6.33
C ASN A 58 -1.05 5.56 -4.81
N ARG A 59 -0.35 4.48 -4.40
CA ARG A 59 0.01 4.25 -3.00
C ARG A 59 1.01 5.29 -2.50
N ASP A 60 2.04 5.55 -3.29
CA ASP A 60 3.04 6.59 -3.00
C ASP A 60 2.37 7.97 -2.93
N GLU A 61 1.46 8.29 -3.85
CA GLU A 61 0.68 9.53 -3.80
C GLU A 61 -0.13 9.67 -2.51
N GLN A 62 -0.85 8.62 -2.08
CA GLN A 62 -1.57 8.64 -0.80
C GLN A 62 -0.63 8.96 0.37
N TYR A 63 0.48 8.23 0.50
CA TYR A 63 1.39 8.40 1.63
C TYR A 63 2.12 9.73 1.61
N ARG A 64 2.59 10.16 0.44
CA ARG A 64 3.28 11.43 0.26
C ARG A 64 2.35 12.61 0.53
N THR A 65 1.09 12.52 0.08
CA THR A 65 0.07 13.54 0.37
C THR A 65 -0.22 13.61 1.86
N TRP A 66 -0.41 12.45 2.52
CA TRP A 66 -0.63 12.42 3.97
C TRP A 66 0.57 13.00 4.74
N LEU A 67 1.79 12.63 4.37
CA LEU A 67 3.01 13.12 5.01
C LEU A 67 3.16 14.65 4.89
N ASN A 68 2.86 15.21 3.72
CA ASN A 68 3.09 16.63 3.43
C ASN A 68 1.93 17.54 3.84
N ASN A 69 0.68 17.06 3.70
CA ASN A 69 -0.52 17.88 3.87
C ASN A 69 -1.33 17.52 5.14
N GLY A 70 -0.91 16.48 5.88
CA GLY A 70 -1.63 16.00 7.06
C GLY A 70 -2.73 14.98 6.73
N ARG A 71 -3.48 14.59 7.76
CA ARG A 71 -4.48 13.49 7.71
C ARG A 71 -5.51 13.74 6.61
N PRO A 72 -5.69 12.82 5.64
CA PRO A 72 -6.73 12.96 4.63
C PRO A 72 -8.12 12.72 5.23
N ASN A 73 -9.16 13.25 4.58
CA ASN A 73 -10.56 13.03 4.98
C ASN A 73 -11.05 11.61 4.66
N SER A 74 -10.40 10.92 3.72
CA SER A 74 -10.72 9.56 3.32
C SER A 74 -9.45 8.81 3.03
N PHE A 75 -9.38 7.55 3.44
CA PHE A 75 -8.24 6.68 3.16
C PHE A 75 -8.61 5.62 2.13
N TRP A 76 -7.71 5.35 1.18
CA TRP A 76 -7.80 4.16 0.34
C TRP A 76 -7.29 2.96 1.14
N LEU A 77 -8.21 2.20 1.75
CA LEU A 77 -7.86 1.15 2.71
C LEU A 77 -7.02 0.03 2.08
N THR A 78 -7.33 -0.39 0.85
CA THR A 78 -6.51 -1.37 0.11
C THR A 78 -5.21 -0.79 -0.39
N GLY A 79 -5.04 0.53 -0.26
CA GLY A 79 -3.80 1.31 -0.44
C GLY A 79 -2.75 1.06 0.65
N PHE A 80 -3.16 0.55 1.82
CA PHE A 80 -2.23 0.21 2.90
C PHE A 80 -1.52 -1.12 2.71
N PHE A 81 -0.27 -1.19 3.15
CA PHE A 81 0.44 -2.46 3.30
C PHE A 81 -0.16 -3.34 4.41
N ASN A 82 -0.60 -2.72 5.52
CA ASN A 82 -1.28 -3.40 6.63
C ASN A 82 -2.60 -2.68 6.99
N PRO A 83 -3.73 -3.01 6.35
CA PRO A 83 -5.02 -2.39 6.65
C PRO A 83 -5.51 -2.68 8.07
N ASN A 84 -5.20 -3.86 8.63
CA ASN A 84 -5.57 -4.21 10.00
C ASN A 84 -4.88 -3.32 11.04
N GLY A 85 -3.63 -2.93 10.77
CA GLY A 85 -2.90 -1.96 11.59
C GLY A 85 -3.57 -0.60 11.62
N CYS A 86 -4.15 -0.16 10.49
CA CYS A 86 -4.93 1.08 10.41
C CYS A 86 -6.18 1.01 11.31
N LEU A 87 -6.97 -0.06 11.21
CA LEU A 87 -8.16 -0.25 12.06
C LEU A 87 -7.81 -0.30 13.55
N THR A 88 -6.71 -0.98 13.89
CA THR A 88 -6.21 -1.03 15.27
C THR A 88 -5.81 0.35 15.77
N ALA A 89 -5.12 1.15 14.94
CA ALA A 89 -4.76 2.53 15.28
C ALA A 89 -5.98 3.42 15.51
N MET A 90 -7.04 3.27 14.69
CA MET A 90 -8.32 3.96 14.88
C MET A 90 -8.95 3.60 16.23
N LYS A 91 -9.00 2.31 16.56
CA LYS A 91 -9.55 1.82 17.84
C LYS A 91 -8.78 2.40 19.04
N GLN A 92 -7.45 2.45 18.95
CA GLN A 92 -6.61 3.07 19.97
C GLN A 92 -6.81 4.60 20.05
N GLU A 93 -7.06 5.28 18.93
CA GLU A 93 -7.34 6.71 18.89
C GLU A 93 -8.61 7.04 19.67
N VAL A 94 -9.71 6.33 19.41
CA VAL A 94 -10.98 6.49 20.14
C VAL A 94 -10.80 6.22 21.64
N THR A 95 -10.06 5.16 21.98
CA THR A 95 -9.76 4.82 23.39
C THR A 95 -8.99 5.96 24.08
N ARG A 96 -8.02 6.58 23.39
CA ARG A 96 -7.27 7.72 23.94
C ARG A 96 -8.13 8.97 24.13
N GLN A 97 -9.10 9.21 23.23
CA GLN A 97 -10.04 10.33 23.35
C GLN A 97 -10.96 10.19 24.58
N HIS A 98 -11.37 8.96 24.92
CA HIS A 98 -12.24 8.67 26.07
C HIS A 98 -11.47 8.26 27.34
N LYS A 99 -10.19 8.67 27.46
CA LYS A 99 -9.33 8.28 28.59
C LYS A 99 -9.89 8.72 29.95
N SER A 100 -10.59 9.86 30.03
CA SER A 100 -11.24 10.34 31.26
C SER A 100 -12.36 9.42 31.75
N GLU A 101 -13.03 8.75 30.82
CA GLU A 101 -14.10 7.79 31.08
C GLU A 101 -13.57 6.37 31.34
N LYS A 102 -12.24 6.19 31.27
CA LYS A 102 -11.54 4.92 31.51
C LYS A 102 -11.98 3.77 30.60
N TRP A 103 -12.30 4.07 29.33
CA TRP A 103 -12.59 3.03 28.34
C TRP A 103 -11.37 2.13 28.15
N ALA A 104 -11.56 0.80 28.20
CA ALA A 104 -10.51 -0.14 27.84
C ALA A 104 -10.51 -0.37 26.33
N LEU A 105 -9.35 -0.74 25.77
CA LEU A 105 -9.27 -1.06 24.34
C LEU A 105 -10.22 -2.20 23.99
N ASP A 106 -10.37 -3.21 24.86
CA ASP A 106 -11.23 -4.36 24.60
C ASP A 106 -12.74 -4.03 24.58
N ASP A 107 -13.14 -2.92 25.23
CA ASP A 107 -14.54 -2.47 25.28
C ASP A 107 -14.99 -1.79 23.97
N VAL A 108 -14.03 -1.33 23.14
CA VAL A 108 -14.33 -0.62 21.90
C VAL A 108 -14.57 -1.62 20.76
N VAL A 109 -15.75 -1.54 20.13
CA VAL A 109 -16.15 -2.42 19.02
C VAL A 109 -16.24 -1.61 17.72
N TYR A 110 -15.84 -2.22 16.60
CA TYR A 110 -16.00 -1.60 15.29
C TYR A 110 -17.48 -1.54 14.90
N HIS A 111 -17.92 -0.35 14.50
CA HIS A 111 -19.22 -0.12 13.88
C HIS A 111 -18.99 0.44 12.48
N THR A 112 -19.84 0.08 11.52
CA THR A 112 -19.69 0.53 10.13
C THR A 112 -21.05 0.85 9.54
N GLU A 113 -21.12 1.99 8.85
CA GLU A 113 -22.30 2.45 8.15
C GLU A 113 -21.95 2.77 6.70
N VAL A 114 -22.86 2.46 5.79
CA VAL A 114 -22.70 2.79 4.37
C VAL A 114 -23.16 4.24 4.17
N THR A 115 -22.25 5.07 3.65
CA THR A 115 -22.56 6.46 3.32
C THR A 115 -23.13 6.59 1.91
N ASN A 116 -23.79 7.71 1.62
CA ASN A 116 -24.23 8.06 0.27
C ASN A 116 -23.16 8.83 -0.53
N PHE A 117 -21.91 8.89 -0.04
CA PHE A 117 -20.82 9.54 -0.77
C PHE A 117 -20.38 8.64 -1.92
N GLU A 118 -20.43 9.16 -3.15
CA GLU A 118 -19.97 8.49 -4.35
C GLU A 118 -18.47 8.70 -4.57
N ARG A 119 -17.93 9.82 -4.10
CA ARG A 119 -16.54 10.23 -4.31
C ARG A 119 -15.90 10.76 -3.03
N ALA A 120 -14.59 10.56 -2.93
CA ALA A 120 -13.79 10.94 -1.76
C ALA A 120 -13.81 12.46 -1.46
N ASP A 121 -13.92 13.30 -2.49
CA ASP A 121 -13.99 14.76 -2.37
C ASP A 121 -15.28 15.26 -1.70
N GLN A 122 -16.32 14.43 -1.65
CA GLN A 122 -17.56 14.73 -0.94
C GLN A 122 -17.41 14.63 0.58
N VAL A 123 -16.35 13.96 1.08
CA VAL A 123 -16.05 13.80 2.49
C VAL A 123 -15.33 15.05 3.00
N LYS A 124 -16.08 15.92 3.71
CA LYS A 124 -15.58 17.24 4.16
C LYS A 124 -14.91 17.25 5.53
N SER A 125 -15.07 16.19 6.30
CA SER A 125 -14.50 16.06 7.64
C SER A 125 -13.70 14.76 7.74
N PRO A 126 -12.55 14.77 8.43
CA PRO A 126 -11.84 13.55 8.73
C PRO A 126 -12.67 12.64 9.67
N PRO A 127 -12.51 11.31 9.55
CA PRO A 127 -13.07 10.36 10.49
C PRO A 127 -12.38 10.45 11.86
#